data_AF-A0A973I2C9-F1
#
_entry.id   AF-A0A973I2C9-F1
#
_cell.length_a   1.000
_cell.length_b   1.000
_cell.length_c   1.000
_cell.angle_alpha   90.00
_cell.angle_beta   90.00
_cell.angle_gamma   90.00
#
_symmetry.space_group_name_H-M   'P 1'
#
loop_
_entity.id
_entity.type
_entity.pdbx_description
1 polymer ?
#
loop_
_entity_poly.entity_id
_entity_poly.type
_entity_poly.pdbx_seq_one_letter_code
_entity_poly.pdbx_strand_id
1 'polypeptide(L)'
;MSVTEQSREQVKEKLVKQSPLAAAIGVACWSIPIIILWITVFSIKSAIGPVMLVISGVLVGLAVRIHGRGYDRIFSVISLIAYLSVIAVALSSEVLISGTLSLSIYALLFALGSWSAAFIARKSIPFIDHKLFAEVYESGELAGYKKIKNHWLVVLPSTLIATSCLSFAGAVGAFAHQQYLSIEKQVEQEQHQAAKFRAKHIPTDDEFLATLSDKKAFSYAFAYYSGRHFDERGVYQGNFPQDTFKSETILRYLVEHKNEPRAQFILGRMLAFERGEALMASSRQSGDQFARLYDIYQFGCHIDVKQGRTLLQSFRKLVTEQSVIIDIQQMQSNGFRDYCDILDDTEFDYRYIRDYKN
;
A
#
# COMPACT_ATOMS: atom_id res chain seq x y z
N MET A 1 58.43 -47.12 -2.17
CA MET A 1 57.14 -46.80 -2.81
C MET A 1 57.45 -46.13 -4.13
N SER A 2 57.01 -46.69 -5.25
CA SER A 2 57.30 -46.10 -6.57
C SER A 2 56.47 -44.83 -6.77
N VAL A 3 56.95 -43.87 -7.56
CA VAL A 3 56.22 -42.62 -7.89
C VAL A 3 54.80 -42.93 -8.39
N THR A 4 54.63 -44.06 -9.10
CA THR A 4 53.37 -44.57 -9.62
C THR A 4 52.38 -45.01 -8.53
N GLU A 5 52.84 -45.63 -7.44
CA GLU A 5 51.99 -46.03 -6.31
C GLU A 5 51.49 -44.81 -5.52
N GLN A 6 52.34 -43.81 -5.32
CA GLN A 6 51.97 -42.58 -4.62
C GLN A 6 50.92 -41.77 -5.41
N SER A 7 51.08 -41.66 -6.74
CA SER A 7 50.09 -41.03 -7.61
C SER A 7 48.76 -41.79 -7.64
N ARG A 8 48.79 -43.13 -7.59
CA ARG A 8 47.59 -43.97 -7.54
C ARG A 8 46.79 -43.76 -6.25
N GLU A 9 47.45 -43.70 -5.10
CA GLU A 9 46.79 -43.43 -3.80
C GLU A 9 46.20 -42.01 -3.72
N GLN A 10 46.87 -41.00 -4.28
CA GLN A 10 46.31 -39.64 -4.38
C GLN A 10 45.04 -39.58 -5.24
N VAL A 11 45.00 -40.33 -6.35
CA VAL A 11 43.81 -40.43 -7.22
C VAL A 11 42.66 -41.14 -6.48
N LYS A 12 42.94 -42.22 -5.75
CA LYS A 12 41.95 -42.91 -4.90
C LYS A 12 41.38 -41.98 -3.83
N GLU A 13 42.23 -41.25 -3.12
CA GLU A 13 41.79 -40.31 -2.08
C GLU A 13 40.88 -39.21 -2.66
N LYS A 14 41.22 -38.67 -3.85
CA LYS A 14 40.39 -37.71 -4.57
C LYS A 14 39.02 -38.27 -4.96
N LEU A 15 38.95 -39.55 -5.36
CA LEU A 15 37.73 -40.24 -5.75
C LEU A 15 36.83 -40.57 -4.55
N VAL A 16 37.40 -40.99 -3.43
CA VAL A 16 36.66 -41.30 -2.19
C VAL A 16 36.02 -40.05 -1.58
N LYS A 17 36.65 -38.87 -1.72
CA LYS A 17 36.13 -37.59 -1.21
C LYS A 17 34.96 -37.02 -2.03
N GLN A 18 34.58 -37.63 -3.14
CA GLN A 18 33.44 -37.18 -3.94
C GLN A 18 32.12 -37.62 -3.33
N SER A 19 31.14 -36.71 -3.33
CA SER A 19 29.79 -37.05 -2.91
C SER A 19 28.74 -36.37 -3.80
N PRO A 20 28.20 -37.10 -4.80
CA PRO A 20 27.10 -36.63 -5.62
C PRO A 20 25.85 -36.25 -4.79
N LEU A 21 25.54 -37.01 -3.74
CA LEU A 21 24.43 -36.69 -2.83
C LEU A 21 24.65 -35.39 -2.06
N ALA A 22 25.88 -35.14 -1.56
CA ALA A 22 26.19 -33.85 -0.92
C ALA A 22 26.07 -32.69 -1.91
N ALA A 23 26.45 -32.90 -3.18
CA ALA A 23 26.27 -31.92 -4.24
C ALA A 23 24.78 -31.63 -4.49
N ALA A 24 23.93 -32.67 -4.52
CA ALA A 24 22.49 -32.55 -4.71
C ALA A 24 21.81 -31.77 -3.57
N ILE A 25 22.16 -32.07 -2.32
CA ILE A 25 21.63 -31.34 -1.14
C ILE A 25 22.16 -29.90 -1.15
N GLY A 26 23.45 -29.71 -1.38
CA GLY A 26 24.09 -28.41 -1.39
C GLY A 26 23.48 -27.48 -2.45
N VAL A 27 23.29 -27.97 -3.68
CA VAL A 27 22.67 -27.18 -4.75
C VAL A 27 21.20 -26.89 -4.49
N ALA A 28 20.47 -27.84 -3.88
CA ALA A 28 19.09 -27.62 -3.49
C ALA A 28 18.96 -26.53 -2.41
N CYS A 29 19.85 -26.50 -1.41
CA CYS A 29 19.86 -25.41 -0.43
C CYS A 29 20.25 -24.06 -1.06
N TRP A 30 21.17 -24.06 -2.03
CA TRP A 30 21.59 -22.86 -2.75
C TRP A 30 20.53 -22.33 -3.72
N SER A 31 19.54 -23.13 -4.11
CA SER A 31 18.45 -22.67 -4.97
C SER A 31 17.59 -21.59 -4.31
N ILE A 32 17.47 -21.61 -2.97
CA ILE A 32 16.75 -20.60 -2.18
C ILE A 32 17.36 -19.20 -2.38
N PRO A 33 18.62 -18.93 -2.00
CA PRO A 33 19.21 -17.61 -2.18
C PRO A 33 19.33 -17.20 -3.65
N ILE A 34 19.48 -18.15 -4.58
CA ILE A 34 19.48 -17.85 -6.03
C ILE A 34 18.13 -17.30 -6.46
N ILE A 35 17.02 -17.92 -6.07
CA ILE A 35 15.66 -17.44 -6.39
C ILE A 35 15.33 -16.13 -5.69
N ILE A 36 15.72 -15.95 -4.42
CA ILE A 36 15.54 -14.69 -3.71
C ILE A 36 16.25 -13.55 -4.45
N LEU A 37 17.50 -13.78 -4.87
CA LEU A 37 18.26 -12.81 -5.68
C LEU A 37 17.54 -12.52 -7.00
N TRP A 38 17.00 -13.55 -7.63
CA TRP A 38 16.26 -13.46 -8.88
C TRP A 38 15.04 -12.53 -8.78
N ILE A 39 14.19 -12.77 -7.77
CA ILE A 39 13.02 -11.96 -7.45
C ILE A 39 13.46 -10.52 -7.13
N THR A 40 14.48 -10.34 -6.30
CA THR A 40 14.98 -9.02 -5.93
C THR A 40 15.46 -8.20 -7.14
N VAL A 41 16.27 -8.81 -8.02
CA VAL A 41 16.78 -8.14 -9.23
C VAL A 41 15.64 -7.74 -10.16
N PHE A 42 14.67 -8.63 -10.36
CA PHE A 42 13.53 -8.34 -11.22
C PHE A 42 12.64 -7.23 -10.65
N SER A 43 12.40 -7.23 -9.34
CA SER A 43 11.63 -6.17 -8.66
C SER A 43 12.30 -4.80 -8.76
N ILE A 44 13.64 -4.72 -8.78
CA ILE A 44 14.38 -3.46 -8.97
C ILE A 44 14.34 -3.03 -10.45
N LYS A 45 14.68 -3.94 -11.36
CA LYS A 45 14.70 -3.68 -12.80
C LYS A 45 14.51 -4.97 -13.59
N SER A 46 13.28 -5.19 -14.06
CA SER A 46 12.89 -6.38 -14.83
C SER A 46 13.76 -6.63 -16.07
N ALA A 47 14.26 -5.56 -16.70
CA ALA A 47 15.15 -5.65 -17.86
C ALA A 47 16.50 -6.35 -17.57
N ILE A 48 16.91 -6.48 -16.31
CA ILE A 48 18.15 -7.19 -15.90
C ILE A 48 17.87 -8.67 -15.60
N GLY A 49 16.62 -9.05 -15.34
CA GLY A 49 16.20 -10.43 -15.04
C GLY A 49 16.79 -11.50 -15.98
N PRO A 50 16.86 -11.28 -17.31
CA PRO A 50 17.42 -12.26 -18.23
C PRO A 50 18.91 -12.58 -18.00
N VAL A 51 19.71 -11.61 -17.51
CA VAL A 51 21.15 -11.82 -17.19
C VAL A 51 21.32 -12.89 -16.11
N MET A 52 20.33 -13.05 -15.25
CA MET A 52 20.36 -14.06 -14.21
C MET A 52 20.35 -15.49 -14.75
N LEU A 53 19.97 -15.73 -16.01
CA LEU A 53 20.13 -17.05 -16.63
C LEU A 53 21.60 -17.51 -16.57
N VAL A 54 22.54 -16.59 -16.80
CA VAL A 54 23.98 -16.90 -16.75
C VAL A 54 24.47 -16.96 -15.30
N ILE A 55 24.07 -15.98 -14.46
CA ILE A 55 24.48 -15.91 -13.06
C ILE A 55 24.03 -17.16 -12.28
N SER A 56 22.77 -17.57 -12.45
CA SER A 56 22.25 -18.79 -11.84
C SER A 56 23.01 -20.03 -12.31
N GLY A 57 23.40 -20.11 -13.59
CA GLY A 57 24.23 -21.19 -14.09
C GLY A 57 25.58 -21.27 -13.39
N VAL A 58 26.25 -20.12 -13.22
CA VAL A 58 27.51 -20.03 -12.48
C VAL A 58 27.34 -20.43 -11.01
N LEU A 59 26.34 -19.90 -10.32
CA LEU A 59 26.09 -20.16 -8.90
C LEU A 59 25.74 -21.63 -8.64
N VAL A 60 24.88 -22.22 -9.47
CA VAL A 60 24.53 -23.66 -9.40
C VAL A 60 25.78 -24.52 -9.63
N GLY A 61 26.60 -24.20 -10.64
CA GLY A 61 27.85 -24.90 -10.90
C GLY A 61 28.83 -24.81 -9.72
N LEU A 62 28.98 -23.62 -9.13
CA LEU A 62 29.82 -23.42 -7.94
C LEU A 62 29.31 -24.21 -6.73
N ALA A 63 27.99 -24.20 -6.47
CA ALA A 63 27.40 -24.95 -5.37
C ALA A 63 27.68 -26.46 -5.51
N VAL A 64 27.46 -27.03 -6.70
CA VAL A 64 27.76 -28.44 -6.98
C VAL A 64 29.25 -28.74 -6.80
N ARG A 65 30.15 -27.85 -7.26
CA ARG A 65 31.61 -28.03 -7.13
C ARG A 65 32.08 -27.98 -5.68
N ILE A 66 31.58 -27.03 -4.88
CA ILE A 66 31.97 -26.83 -3.49
C ILE A 66 31.55 -28.03 -2.63
N HIS A 67 30.28 -28.44 -2.76
CA HIS A 67 29.70 -29.51 -1.94
C HIS A 67 30.01 -30.92 -2.45
N GLY A 68 30.09 -31.09 -3.77
CA GLY A 68 30.30 -32.40 -4.39
C GLY A 68 31.76 -32.82 -4.55
N ARG A 69 32.67 -31.84 -4.70
CA ARG A 69 34.11 -32.04 -4.99
C ARG A 69 34.39 -32.96 -6.18
N GLY A 70 33.45 -33.01 -7.12
CA GLY A 70 33.40 -33.99 -8.20
C GLY A 70 34.34 -33.76 -9.37
N TYR A 71 34.96 -34.83 -9.84
CA TYR A 71 35.71 -34.91 -11.10
C TYR A 71 34.90 -35.63 -12.21
N ASP A 72 33.84 -36.36 -11.84
CA ASP A 72 33.04 -37.20 -12.74
C ASP A 72 31.96 -36.39 -13.52
N ARG A 73 31.48 -36.92 -14.64
CA ARG A 73 30.46 -36.31 -15.51
C ARG A 73 29.10 -36.16 -14.80
N ILE A 74 28.80 -37.02 -13.82
CA ILE A 74 27.54 -36.96 -13.08
C ILE A 74 27.30 -35.59 -12.41
N PHE A 75 28.36 -34.90 -11.98
CA PHE A 75 28.25 -33.57 -11.37
C PHE A 75 27.77 -32.50 -12.35
N SER A 76 28.18 -32.59 -13.63
CA SER A 76 27.61 -31.73 -14.68
C SER A 76 26.12 -31.98 -14.88
N VAL A 77 25.69 -33.26 -14.83
CA VAL A 77 24.28 -33.63 -14.97
C VAL A 77 23.46 -33.12 -13.79
N ILE A 78 23.95 -33.28 -12.55
CA ILE A 78 23.32 -32.73 -11.34
C ILE A 78 23.16 -31.21 -11.46
N SER A 79 24.22 -30.52 -11.89
CA SER A 79 24.18 -29.06 -12.05
C SER A 79 23.20 -28.61 -13.13
N LEU A 80 23.12 -29.32 -14.26
CA LEU A 80 22.15 -29.03 -15.31
C LEU A 80 20.70 -29.26 -14.83
N ILE A 81 20.41 -30.36 -14.15
CA ILE A 81 19.07 -30.64 -13.61
C ILE A 81 18.68 -29.55 -12.61
N ALA A 82 19.58 -29.21 -11.67
CA ALA A 82 19.31 -28.17 -10.68
C ALA A 82 19.10 -26.79 -11.35
N TYR A 83 19.90 -26.46 -12.37
CA TYR A 83 19.76 -25.24 -13.14
C TYR A 83 18.39 -25.16 -13.85
N LEU A 84 17.97 -26.23 -14.50
CA LEU A 84 16.65 -26.32 -15.15
C LEU A 84 15.51 -26.21 -14.13
N SER A 85 15.62 -26.84 -12.95
CA SER A 85 14.64 -26.70 -11.86
C SER A 85 14.52 -25.24 -11.41
N VAL A 86 15.66 -24.56 -11.17
CA VAL A 86 15.69 -23.16 -10.78
C VAL A 86 14.99 -22.32 -11.85
N ILE A 87 15.32 -22.51 -13.13
CA ILE A 87 14.68 -21.78 -14.25
C ILE A 87 13.20 -22.06 -14.36
N ALA A 88 12.77 -23.31 -14.17
CA ALA A 88 11.36 -23.68 -14.23
C ALA A 88 10.55 -22.96 -13.15
N VAL A 89 11.05 -22.92 -11.90
CA VAL A 89 10.42 -22.16 -10.81
C VAL A 89 10.42 -20.67 -11.15
N ALA A 90 11.53 -20.18 -11.65
CA ALA A 90 11.69 -18.82 -12.13
C ALA A 90 10.62 -18.44 -13.17
N LEU A 91 10.47 -19.23 -14.22
CA LEU A 91 9.46 -19.07 -15.26
C LEU A 91 8.04 -19.12 -14.68
N SER A 92 7.77 -20.09 -13.81
CA SER A 92 6.44 -20.21 -13.17
C SER A 92 6.11 -19.06 -12.24
N SER A 93 7.13 -18.35 -11.75
CA SER A 93 7.00 -17.15 -10.93
C SER A 93 6.93 -15.86 -11.76
N GLU A 94 6.93 -15.96 -13.10
CA GLU A 94 6.89 -14.83 -14.05
C GLU A 94 8.06 -13.83 -13.93
N VAL A 95 9.15 -14.19 -13.25
CA VAL A 95 10.29 -13.29 -12.95
C VAL A 95 11.41 -13.38 -14.02
N LEU A 96 11.18 -14.07 -15.16
CA LEU A 96 12.18 -14.23 -16.25
C LEU A 96 11.94 -13.29 -17.42
N ILE A 97 10.68 -13.19 -17.86
CA ILE A 97 10.34 -12.60 -19.16
C ILE A 97 9.89 -11.17 -18.93
N SER A 98 10.79 -10.21 -19.14
CA SER A 98 10.39 -8.84 -19.46
C SER A 98 10.16 -8.77 -20.97
N GLY A 99 9.01 -8.27 -21.43
CA GLY A 99 8.60 -8.23 -22.84
C GLY A 99 9.46 -7.37 -23.78
N THR A 100 10.71 -7.09 -23.40
CA THR A 100 11.63 -6.13 -24.03
C THR A 100 12.75 -6.79 -24.83
N LEU A 101 12.96 -8.11 -24.72
CA LEU A 101 14.05 -8.82 -25.40
C LEU A 101 13.53 -9.84 -26.41
N SER A 102 14.29 -10.06 -27.48
CA SER A 102 13.99 -11.10 -28.47
C SER A 102 14.24 -12.50 -27.89
N LEU A 103 13.51 -13.49 -28.39
CA LEU A 103 13.66 -14.90 -28.02
C LEU A 103 15.10 -15.41 -28.24
N SER A 104 15.80 -14.91 -29.26
CA SER A 104 17.19 -15.28 -29.56
C SER A 104 18.16 -14.91 -28.44
N ILE A 105 17.94 -13.78 -27.76
CA ILE A 105 18.78 -13.34 -26.64
C ILE A 105 18.54 -14.25 -25.42
N TYR A 106 17.28 -14.60 -25.12
CA TYR A 106 16.96 -15.55 -24.07
C TYR A 106 17.60 -16.92 -24.32
N ALA A 107 17.51 -17.43 -25.56
CA ALA A 107 18.12 -18.69 -25.95
C ALA A 107 19.65 -18.67 -25.77
N LEU A 108 20.32 -17.58 -26.16
CA LEU A 108 21.76 -17.41 -25.97
C LEU A 108 22.14 -17.40 -24.48
N LEU A 109 21.43 -16.62 -23.66
CA LEU A 109 21.70 -16.53 -22.22
C LEU A 109 21.44 -17.85 -21.49
N PHE A 110 20.38 -18.57 -21.88
CA PHE A 110 20.09 -19.91 -21.38
C PHE A 110 21.18 -20.92 -21.77
N ALA A 111 21.66 -20.88 -23.01
CA ALA A 111 22.74 -21.75 -23.46
C ALA A 111 24.04 -21.45 -22.70
N LEU A 112 24.39 -20.17 -22.51
CA LEU A 112 25.54 -19.74 -21.72
C LEU A 112 25.42 -20.16 -20.25
N GLY A 113 24.24 -20.03 -19.65
CA GLY A 113 23.99 -20.46 -18.28
C GLY A 113 24.09 -21.98 -18.12
N SER A 114 23.48 -22.74 -19.02
CA SER A 114 23.56 -24.21 -19.06
C SER A 114 25.01 -24.69 -19.21
N TRP A 115 25.76 -24.07 -20.12
CA TRP A 115 27.19 -24.33 -20.31
C TRP A 115 27.98 -24.02 -19.04
N SER A 116 27.76 -22.85 -18.44
CA SER A 116 28.44 -22.40 -17.23
C SER A 116 28.18 -23.36 -16.06
N ALA A 117 26.94 -23.78 -15.86
CA ALA A 117 26.55 -24.76 -14.86
C ALA A 117 27.32 -26.09 -15.04
N ALA A 118 27.23 -26.67 -16.24
CA ALA A 118 27.87 -27.94 -16.54
C ALA A 118 29.40 -27.89 -16.46
N PHE A 119 30.01 -26.80 -16.92
CA PHE A 119 31.46 -26.62 -16.96
C PHE A 119 32.05 -26.38 -15.55
N ILE A 120 31.46 -25.47 -14.78
CA ILE A 120 31.97 -25.06 -13.46
C ILE A 120 31.77 -26.17 -12.43
N ALA A 121 30.72 -26.99 -12.56
CA ALA A 121 30.39 -28.07 -11.62
C ALA A 121 31.50 -29.12 -11.42
N ARG A 122 32.42 -29.26 -12.39
CA ARG A 122 33.51 -30.24 -12.35
C ARG A 122 34.85 -29.60 -12.05
N LYS A 123 35.69 -30.32 -11.32
CA LYS A 123 37.12 -30.04 -11.24
C LYS A 123 37.84 -30.73 -12.41
N SER A 124 38.83 -30.06 -13.01
CA SER A 124 39.68 -30.64 -14.04
C SER A 124 40.69 -31.61 -13.43
N ILE A 125 40.89 -32.76 -14.06
CA ILE A 125 42.00 -33.67 -13.75
C ILE A 125 43.20 -33.23 -14.61
N PRO A 126 44.42 -33.08 -14.04
CA PRO A 126 45.62 -32.82 -14.82
C PRO A 126 45.81 -33.90 -15.89
N PHE A 127 46.23 -33.53 -17.10
CA PHE A 127 46.38 -34.45 -18.23
C PHE A 127 47.29 -35.66 -17.91
N ILE A 128 48.28 -35.47 -17.04
CA ILE A 128 49.24 -36.50 -16.59
C ILE A 128 48.53 -37.62 -15.80
N ASP A 129 47.46 -37.29 -15.06
CA ASP A 129 46.75 -38.22 -14.18
C ASP A 129 45.54 -38.88 -14.87
N HIS A 130 45.22 -38.51 -16.12
CA HIS A 130 43.95 -38.90 -16.76
C HIS A 130 43.85 -40.42 -17.02
N LYS A 131 44.95 -41.05 -17.44
CA LYS A 131 45.00 -42.51 -17.67
C LYS A 131 44.89 -43.29 -16.37
N LEU A 132 45.62 -42.86 -15.35
CA LEU A 132 45.58 -43.44 -14.00
C LEU A 132 44.20 -43.29 -13.35
N PHE A 133 43.53 -42.15 -13.58
CA PHE A 133 42.17 -41.92 -13.11
C PHE A 133 41.16 -42.88 -13.75
N ALA A 134 41.23 -43.07 -15.08
CA ALA A 134 40.35 -44.02 -15.77
C ALA A 134 40.58 -45.46 -15.29
N GLU A 135 41.84 -45.87 -15.17
CA GLU A 135 42.23 -47.20 -14.72
C GLU A 135 41.75 -47.51 -13.30
N VAL A 136 41.93 -46.57 -12.35
CA VAL A 136 41.46 -46.72 -10.96
C VAL A 136 39.94 -46.68 -10.85
N TYR A 137 39.26 -45.93 -11.71
CA TYR A 137 37.80 -45.85 -11.71
C TYR A 137 37.14 -47.11 -12.28
N GLU A 138 37.74 -47.71 -13.30
CA GLU A 138 37.25 -48.92 -13.99
C GLU A 138 37.65 -50.22 -13.30
N SER A 139 38.76 -50.25 -12.55
CA SER A 139 39.29 -51.47 -11.90
C SER A 139 38.40 -52.06 -10.80
N GLY A 140 37.28 -51.43 -10.45
CA GLY A 140 36.35 -51.94 -9.44
C GLY A 140 36.86 -51.86 -8.00
N GLU A 141 38.10 -51.41 -7.77
CA GLU A 141 38.72 -51.24 -6.44
C GLU A 141 37.91 -50.31 -5.51
N LEU A 142 37.04 -49.47 -6.08
CA LEU A 142 36.15 -48.52 -5.38
C LEU A 142 34.72 -49.07 -5.15
N ALA A 143 34.41 -50.32 -5.51
CA ALA A 143 33.06 -50.87 -5.44
C ALA A 143 32.44 -50.84 -4.03
N GLY A 144 33.25 -51.09 -2.98
CA GLY A 144 32.81 -50.98 -1.58
C GLY A 144 32.52 -49.54 -1.09
N TYR A 145 33.06 -48.53 -1.80
CA TYR A 145 32.85 -47.11 -1.52
C TYR A 145 31.67 -46.50 -2.31
N LYS A 146 31.23 -47.16 -3.39
CA LYS A 146 30.01 -46.81 -4.16
C LYS A 146 28.73 -47.29 -3.44
N LYS A 147 28.48 -46.79 -2.23
CA LYS A 147 27.18 -46.95 -1.54
C LYS A 147 26.07 -46.24 -2.32
N ILE A 148 24.81 -46.55 -1.99
CA ILE A 148 23.56 -45.92 -2.53
C ILE A 148 23.69 -44.38 -2.68
N LYS A 149 24.45 -43.72 -1.79
CA LYS A 149 24.76 -42.28 -1.80
C LYS A 149 25.47 -41.76 -3.07
N ASN A 150 26.06 -42.63 -3.89
CA ASN A 150 26.76 -42.26 -5.13
C ASN A 150 26.07 -42.86 -6.38
N HIS A 151 24.90 -43.48 -6.21
CA HIS A 151 24.19 -44.11 -7.31
C HIS A 151 23.29 -43.11 -8.03
N TRP A 152 23.44 -43.01 -9.34
CA TRP A 152 22.77 -42.00 -10.16
C TRP A 152 21.24 -42.09 -10.11
N LEU A 153 20.67 -43.30 -9.97
CA LEU A 153 19.22 -43.51 -9.82
C LEU A 153 18.64 -42.86 -8.56
N VAL A 154 19.44 -42.61 -7.53
CA VAL A 154 18.97 -41.92 -6.31
C VAL A 154 19.28 -40.43 -6.40
N VAL A 155 20.50 -40.09 -6.83
CA VAL A 155 21.00 -38.71 -6.77
C VAL A 155 20.32 -37.80 -7.79
N LEU A 156 20.04 -38.26 -9.01
CA LEU A 156 19.43 -37.41 -10.02
C LEU A 156 17.96 -37.06 -9.68
N PRO A 157 17.10 -38.03 -9.31
CA PRO A 157 15.75 -37.71 -8.86
C PRO A 157 15.74 -36.87 -7.59
N SER A 158 16.63 -37.14 -6.62
CA SER A 158 16.71 -36.32 -5.40
C SER A 158 17.10 -34.89 -5.70
N THR A 159 18.01 -34.67 -6.67
CA THR A 159 18.40 -33.32 -7.10
C THR A 159 17.21 -32.57 -7.68
N LEU A 160 16.47 -33.21 -8.59
CA LEU A 160 15.29 -32.62 -9.22
C LEU A 160 14.25 -32.23 -8.15
N ILE A 161 13.85 -33.18 -7.31
CA ILE A 161 12.79 -32.97 -6.30
C ILE A 161 13.23 -31.93 -5.27
N ALA A 162 14.42 -32.09 -4.67
CA ALA A 162 14.87 -31.19 -3.61
C ALA A 162 15.09 -29.77 -4.14
N THR A 163 15.70 -29.62 -5.32
CA THR A 163 15.95 -28.30 -5.90
C THR A 163 14.64 -27.61 -6.24
N SER A 164 13.70 -28.30 -6.87
CA SER A 164 12.39 -27.75 -7.21
C SER A 164 11.59 -27.35 -5.97
N CYS A 165 11.52 -28.21 -4.94
CA CYS A 165 10.78 -27.90 -3.70
C CYS A 165 11.38 -26.71 -2.96
N LEU A 166 12.71 -26.67 -2.80
CA LEU A 166 13.36 -25.58 -2.06
C LEU A 166 13.35 -24.26 -2.85
N SER A 167 13.52 -24.29 -4.17
CA SER A 167 13.40 -23.08 -5.00
C SER A 167 11.99 -22.54 -4.98
N PHE A 168 10.97 -23.40 -5.05
CA PHE A 168 9.57 -22.99 -4.92
C PHE A 168 9.25 -22.39 -3.55
N ALA A 169 9.69 -23.05 -2.46
CA ALA A 169 9.53 -22.51 -1.11
C ALA A 169 10.22 -21.15 -0.95
N GLY A 170 11.42 -21.00 -1.52
CA GLY A 170 12.14 -19.73 -1.57
C GLY A 170 11.37 -18.63 -2.32
N ALA A 171 10.76 -18.96 -3.46
CA ALA A 171 9.92 -18.04 -4.22
C ALA A 171 8.71 -17.58 -3.42
N VAL A 172 7.94 -18.52 -2.86
CA VAL A 172 6.75 -18.23 -2.04
C VAL A 172 7.12 -17.36 -0.85
N GLY A 173 8.21 -17.69 -0.13
CA GLY A 173 8.68 -16.89 0.99
C GLY A 173 9.07 -15.47 0.61
N ALA A 174 9.77 -15.29 -0.51
CA ALA A 174 10.17 -13.97 -1.01
C ALA A 174 8.97 -13.12 -1.42
N PHE A 175 8.00 -13.66 -2.15
CA PHE A 175 6.79 -12.94 -2.53
C PHE A 175 5.93 -12.58 -1.31
N ALA A 176 5.74 -13.51 -0.37
CA ALA A 176 5.02 -13.24 0.87
C ALA A 176 5.66 -12.09 1.66
N HIS A 177 7.00 -12.06 1.72
CA HIS A 177 7.73 -10.97 2.37
C HIS A 177 7.56 -9.62 1.66
N GLN A 178 7.64 -9.60 0.32
CA GLN A 178 7.40 -8.37 -0.46
C GLN A 178 5.98 -7.84 -0.27
N GLN A 179 4.98 -8.73 -0.28
CA GLN A 179 3.60 -8.36 -0.04
C GLN A 179 3.40 -7.81 1.37
N TYR A 180 3.98 -8.45 2.39
CA TYR A 180 3.95 -7.96 3.77
C TYR A 180 4.50 -6.52 3.88
N LEU A 181 5.68 -6.26 3.32
CA LEU A 181 6.29 -4.93 3.32
C LEU A 181 5.45 -3.88 2.59
N SER A 182 4.74 -4.27 1.52
CA SER A 182 3.86 -3.35 0.79
C SER A 182 2.64 -2.95 1.61
N ILE A 183 2.05 -3.90 2.35
CA ILE A 183 0.90 -3.68 3.23
C ILE A 183 1.31 -2.80 4.42
N GLU A 184 2.44 -3.09 5.05
CA GLU A 184 2.93 -2.33 6.20
C GLU A 184 3.12 -0.85 5.85
N LYS A 185 3.72 -0.55 4.69
CA LYS A 185 3.88 0.82 4.19
C LYS A 185 2.56 1.52 3.90
N GLN A 186 1.57 0.80 3.36
CA GLN A 186 0.24 1.35 3.12
C GLN A 186 -0.46 1.70 4.44
N VAL A 187 -0.44 0.80 5.41
CA VAL A 187 -1.03 1.01 6.75
C VAL A 187 -0.36 2.19 7.46
N GLU A 188 0.97 2.29 7.41
CA GLU A 188 1.70 3.41 8.01
C GLU A 188 1.32 4.76 7.36
N GLN A 189 1.19 4.80 6.03
CA GLN A 189 0.74 5.98 5.31
C GLN A 189 -0.69 6.38 5.67
N GLU A 190 -1.61 5.42 5.73
CA GLU A 190 -3.00 5.65 6.14
C GLU A 190 -3.08 6.16 7.58
N GLN A 191 -2.34 5.55 8.51
CA GLN A 191 -2.28 6.00 9.91
C GLN A 191 -1.73 7.41 10.02
N HIS A 192 -0.68 7.75 9.27
CA HIS A 192 -0.14 9.11 9.25
C HIS A 192 -1.14 10.13 8.70
N GLN A 193 -1.88 9.79 7.64
CA GLN A 193 -2.93 10.66 7.11
C GLN A 193 -4.08 10.83 8.11
N ALA A 194 -4.51 9.75 8.76
CA ALA A 194 -5.53 9.78 9.80
C ALA A 194 -5.08 10.62 11.02
N ALA A 195 -3.82 10.51 11.44
CA ALA A 195 -3.26 11.31 12.52
C ALA A 195 -3.22 12.80 12.16
N LYS A 196 -2.80 13.15 10.94
CA LYS A 196 -2.85 14.54 10.43
C LYS A 196 -4.28 15.07 10.36
N PHE A 197 -5.24 14.24 9.97
CA PHE A 197 -6.65 14.62 9.95
C PHE A 197 -7.18 14.88 11.36
N ARG A 198 -6.89 14.01 12.33
CA ARG A 198 -7.22 14.21 13.75
C ARG A 198 -6.55 15.45 14.33
N ALA A 199 -5.32 15.76 13.92
CA ALA A 199 -4.61 16.96 14.36
C ALA A 199 -5.25 18.28 13.88
N LYS A 200 -6.20 18.25 12.94
CA LYS A 200 -6.97 19.45 12.54
C LYS A 200 -7.92 19.95 13.64
N HIS A 201 -8.20 19.14 14.66
CA HIS A 201 -9.01 19.58 15.79
C HIS A 201 -8.41 20.81 16.46
N ILE A 202 -9.22 21.85 16.59
CA ILE A 202 -8.91 22.99 17.44
C ILE A 202 -9.38 22.74 18.89
N PRO A 203 -8.74 23.38 19.89
CA PRO A 203 -9.30 23.49 21.23
C PRO A 203 -10.66 24.20 21.18
N THR A 204 -11.55 23.87 22.11
CA THR A 204 -12.90 24.46 22.23
C THR A 204 -13.17 24.97 23.63
N ASP A 205 -12.12 25.22 24.41
CA ASP A 205 -12.18 25.91 25.69
C ASP A 205 -12.41 27.42 25.49
N ASP A 206 -13.01 28.06 26.48
CA ASP A 206 -13.41 29.46 26.42
C ASP A 206 -12.23 30.42 26.20
N GLU A 207 -11.04 30.08 26.72
CA GLU A 207 -9.82 30.87 26.53
C GLU A 207 -9.39 30.88 25.06
N PHE A 208 -9.32 29.70 24.43
CA PHE A 208 -9.02 29.61 23.01
C PHE A 208 -10.10 30.28 22.15
N LEU A 209 -11.38 30.04 22.43
CA LEU A 209 -12.48 30.62 21.65
C LEU A 209 -12.54 32.16 21.77
N ALA A 210 -12.10 32.73 22.89
CA ALA A 210 -11.97 34.18 23.06
C ALA A 210 -10.95 34.80 22.10
N THR A 211 -9.93 34.04 21.69
CA THR A 211 -8.92 34.52 20.72
C THR A 211 -9.42 34.57 19.28
N LEU A 212 -10.55 33.92 18.98
CA LEU A 212 -11.08 33.83 17.63
C LEU A 212 -12.01 35.01 17.31
N SER A 213 -11.94 35.47 16.06
CA SER A 213 -13.00 36.30 15.48
C SER A 213 -14.30 35.49 15.41
N ASP A 214 -15.44 36.19 15.41
CA ASP A 214 -16.75 35.52 15.28
C ASP A 214 -16.83 34.73 13.97
N LYS A 215 -16.31 35.30 12.87
CA LYS A 215 -16.32 34.66 11.55
C LYS A 215 -15.50 33.37 11.53
N LYS A 216 -14.33 33.37 12.19
CA LYS A 216 -13.50 32.18 12.33
C LYS A 216 -14.13 31.13 13.23
N ALA A 217 -14.78 31.55 14.32
CA ALA A 217 -15.54 30.65 15.19
C ALA A 217 -16.70 29.99 14.42
N PHE A 218 -17.47 30.76 13.65
CA PHE A 218 -18.52 30.24 12.78
C PHE A 218 -17.99 29.26 11.72
N SER A 219 -16.88 29.60 11.08
CA SER A 219 -16.19 28.73 10.13
C SER A 219 -15.83 27.37 10.74
N TYR A 220 -15.28 27.35 11.96
CA TYR A 220 -14.97 26.10 12.66
C TYR A 220 -16.21 25.35 13.14
N ALA A 221 -17.23 26.05 13.63
CA ALA A 221 -18.51 25.42 13.98
C ALA A 221 -19.11 24.70 12.77
N PHE A 222 -19.18 25.39 11.63
CA PHE A 222 -19.65 24.79 10.38
C PHE A 222 -18.75 23.64 9.90
N ALA A 223 -17.43 23.76 10.07
CA ALA A 223 -16.50 22.69 9.70
C ALA A 223 -16.71 21.42 10.53
N TYR A 224 -16.95 21.58 11.83
CA TYR A 224 -17.30 20.47 12.72
C TYR A 224 -18.68 19.88 12.42
N TYR A 225 -19.65 20.71 12.02
CA TYR A 225 -20.97 20.23 11.65
C TYR A 225 -20.97 19.45 10.32
N SER A 226 -20.38 20.04 9.27
CA SER A 226 -20.49 19.55 7.89
C SER A 226 -19.32 18.67 7.42
N GLY A 227 -18.24 18.61 8.19
CA GLY A 227 -16.99 17.97 7.78
C GLY A 227 -16.21 18.74 6.70
N ARG A 228 -16.57 20.00 6.40
CA ARG A 228 -15.96 20.83 5.36
C ARG A 228 -15.49 22.17 5.93
N HIS A 229 -14.19 22.47 5.83
CA HIS A 229 -13.65 23.73 6.35
C HIS A 229 -13.59 24.78 5.25
N PHE A 230 -14.19 25.95 5.51
CA PHE A 230 -14.08 27.16 4.70
C PHE A 230 -13.44 28.23 5.55
N ASP A 231 -12.46 28.97 5.03
CA ASP A 231 -11.84 30.05 5.82
C ASP A 231 -12.75 31.29 5.94
N GLU A 232 -12.26 32.32 6.62
CA GLU A 232 -12.96 33.60 6.79
C GLU A 232 -13.22 34.33 5.46
N ARG A 233 -12.61 33.93 4.33
CA ARG A 233 -12.89 34.50 3.01
C ARG A 233 -13.85 33.63 2.19
N GLY A 234 -14.25 32.50 2.74
CA GLY A 234 -15.08 31.49 2.09
C GLY A 234 -14.33 30.60 1.11
N VAL A 235 -13.00 30.53 1.21
CA VAL A 235 -12.19 29.60 0.42
C VAL A 235 -12.21 28.23 1.09
N TYR A 236 -12.50 27.19 0.31
CA TYR A 236 -12.50 25.81 0.78
C TYR A 236 -11.09 25.33 1.12
N GLN A 237 -10.91 24.84 2.35
CA GLN A 237 -9.64 24.37 2.92
C GLN A 237 -9.58 22.83 3.01
N GLY A 238 -10.58 22.13 2.47
CA GLY A 238 -10.65 20.67 2.48
C GLY A 238 -11.51 20.08 3.60
N ASN A 239 -11.48 18.75 3.69
CA ASN A 239 -12.24 17.99 4.69
C ASN A 239 -11.73 18.29 6.11
N PHE A 240 -12.65 18.27 7.06
CA PHE A 240 -12.41 18.56 8.48
C PHE A 240 -13.06 17.48 9.35
N PRO A 241 -12.53 17.19 10.55
CA PRO A 241 -13.18 16.25 11.47
C PRO A 241 -14.61 16.69 11.79
N GLN A 242 -15.57 15.79 11.60
CA GLN A 242 -16.97 16.04 11.93
C GLN A 242 -17.22 15.70 13.40
N ASP A 243 -17.79 16.64 14.15
CA ASP A 243 -18.09 16.53 15.57
C ASP A 243 -19.18 17.55 15.95
N THR A 244 -20.44 17.13 15.88
CA THR A 244 -21.59 18.00 16.16
C THR A 244 -21.54 18.60 17.56
N PHE A 245 -21.00 17.87 18.55
CA PHE A 245 -20.86 18.38 19.91
C PHE A 245 -19.88 19.56 19.96
N LYS A 246 -18.75 19.50 19.24
CA LYS A 246 -17.84 20.65 19.13
C LYS A 246 -18.45 21.82 18.38
N SER A 247 -19.23 21.56 17.33
CA SER A 247 -19.99 22.62 16.65
C SER A 247 -20.93 23.35 17.62
N GLU A 248 -21.76 22.60 18.35
CA GLU A 248 -22.67 23.16 19.36
C GLU A 248 -21.91 23.88 20.48
N THR A 249 -20.76 23.36 20.91
CA THR A 249 -19.92 24.00 21.94
C THR A 249 -19.46 25.38 21.50
N ILE A 250 -18.95 25.50 20.26
CA ILE A 250 -18.51 26.78 19.70
C ILE A 250 -19.70 27.75 19.56
N LEU A 251 -20.84 27.26 19.06
CA LEU A 251 -22.04 28.09 18.92
C LEU A 251 -22.57 28.55 20.28
N ARG A 252 -22.58 27.68 21.29
CA ARG A 252 -22.99 28.03 22.66
C ARG A 252 -22.07 29.08 23.25
N TYR A 253 -20.77 28.96 23.06
CA TYR A 253 -19.82 29.99 23.47
C TYR A 253 -20.16 31.35 22.84
N LEU A 254 -20.42 31.39 21.53
CA LEU A 254 -20.82 32.63 20.83
C LEU A 254 -22.14 33.20 21.37
N VAL A 255 -23.10 32.36 21.74
CA VAL A 255 -24.36 32.78 22.37
C VAL A 255 -24.13 33.35 23.78
N GLU A 256 -23.44 32.61 24.64
CA GLU A 256 -23.34 32.92 26.08
C GLU A 256 -22.36 34.06 26.37
N HIS A 257 -21.23 34.12 25.65
CA HIS A 257 -20.14 35.06 25.94
C HIS A 257 -20.09 36.25 25.00
N LYS A 258 -20.56 36.10 23.75
CA LYS A 258 -20.57 37.19 22.76
C LYS A 258 -21.97 37.72 22.43
N ASN A 259 -23.02 37.09 22.97
CA ASN A 259 -24.43 37.43 22.68
C ASN A 259 -24.71 37.50 21.18
N GLU A 260 -24.20 36.52 20.43
CA GLU A 260 -24.11 36.61 18.99
C GLU A 260 -25.42 36.19 18.28
N PRO A 261 -26.17 37.10 17.62
CA PRO A 261 -27.51 36.79 17.11
C PRO A 261 -27.54 35.69 16.05
N ARG A 262 -26.53 35.61 15.19
CA ARG A 262 -26.45 34.54 14.18
C ARG A 262 -26.17 33.18 14.82
N ALA A 263 -25.42 33.15 15.92
CA ALA A 263 -25.19 31.91 16.67
C ALA A 263 -26.47 31.44 17.36
N GLN A 264 -27.28 32.37 17.89
CA GLN A 264 -28.61 32.05 18.43
C GLN A 264 -29.53 31.46 17.35
N PHE A 265 -29.53 32.02 16.13
CA PHE A 265 -30.30 31.47 15.00
C PHE A 265 -29.82 30.05 14.64
N ILE A 266 -28.53 29.87 14.41
CA ILE A 266 -27.97 28.59 13.97
C ILE A 266 -28.15 27.52 15.04
N LEU A 267 -27.81 27.83 16.30
CA LEU A 267 -27.99 26.90 17.41
C LEU A 267 -29.48 26.62 17.67
N GLY A 268 -30.33 27.62 17.53
CA GLY A 268 -31.79 27.48 17.64
C GLY A 268 -32.38 26.54 16.58
N ARG A 269 -31.83 26.58 15.36
CA ARG A 269 -32.18 25.65 14.26
C ARG A 269 -31.69 24.23 14.51
N MET A 270 -30.50 24.07 15.09
CA MET A 270 -29.90 22.77 15.37
C MET A 270 -30.54 22.06 16.57
N LEU A 271 -31.03 22.82 17.55
CA LEU A 271 -31.66 22.28 18.75
C LEU A 271 -33.17 22.11 18.56
N ALA A 272 -33.71 20.96 18.97
CA ALA A 272 -35.15 20.70 18.94
C ALA A 272 -35.90 21.34 20.12
N PHE A 273 -37.23 21.46 19.97
CA PHE A 273 -38.18 21.82 21.03
C PHE A 273 -37.98 23.23 21.64
N GLU A 274 -38.40 23.42 22.90
CA GLU A 274 -38.51 24.72 23.57
C GLU A 274 -37.19 25.51 23.65
N ARG A 275 -36.04 24.83 23.74
CA ARG A 275 -34.73 25.47 23.79
C ARG A 275 -34.34 26.10 22.45
N GLY A 276 -34.66 25.43 21.35
CA GLY A 276 -34.46 25.96 20.00
C GLY A 276 -35.31 27.20 19.77
N GLU A 277 -36.59 27.13 20.13
CA GLU A 277 -37.54 28.24 19.98
C GLU A 277 -37.15 29.49 20.78
N ALA A 278 -36.66 29.33 22.01
CA ALA A 278 -36.19 30.45 22.81
C ALA A 278 -34.99 31.17 22.18
N LEU A 279 -34.04 30.42 21.63
CA LEU A 279 -32.88 30.96 20.92
C LEU A 279 -33.30 31.66 19.61
N MET A 280 -34.22 31.04 18.86
CA MET A 280 -34.79 31.65 17.64
C MET A 280 -35.50 32.96 17.96
N ALA A 281 -36.29 33.02 19.03
CA ALA A 281 -36.95 34.25 19.48
C ALA A 281 -35.94 35.34 19.87
N SER A 282 -34.90 34.98 20.61
CA SER A 282 -33.83 35.90 21.01
C SER A 282 -33.07 36.45 19.79
N SER A 283 -32.79 35.59 18.80
CA SER A 283 -32.14 35.98 17.55
C SER A 283 -32.98 36.97 16.74
N ARG A 284 -34.29 36.74 16.65
CA ARG A 284 -35.25 37.65 16.00
C ARG A 284 -35.27 39.03 16.66
N GLN A 285 -35.34 39.06 17.99
CA GLN A 285 -35.34 40.29 18.78
C GLN A 285 -34.03 41.08 18.60
N SER A 286 -32.92 40.36 18.53
CA SER A 286 -31.59 40.94 18.29
C SER A 286 -31.34 41.37 16.84
N GLY A 287 -32.28 41.09 15.94
CA GLY A 287 -32.31 41.62 14.59
C GLY A 287 -31.58 40.79 13.53
N ASP A 288 -31.32 39.52 13.80
CA ASP A 288 -30.70 38.63 12.81
C ASP A 288 -31.54 38.50 11.53
N GLN A 289 -30.88 38.64 10.37
CA GLN A 289 -31.57 38.68 9.07
C GLN A 289 -32.16 37.32 8.68
N PHE A 290 -31.47 36.20 8.98
CA PHE A 290 -32.02 34.88 8.72
C PHE A 290 -33.12 34.52 9.71
N ALA A 291 -32.98 34.85 11.00
CA ALA A 291 -34.05 34.60 11.97
C ALA A 291 -35.36 35.32 11.58
N ARG A 292 -35.27 36.58 11.11
CA ARG A 292 -36.42 37.33 10.59
C ARG A 292 -36.96 36.75 9.28
N LEU A 293 -36.07 36.29 8.39
CA LEU A 293 -36.48 35.64 7.14
C LEU A 293 -37.31 34.39 7.43
N TYR A 294 -36.86 33.53 8.34
CA TYR A 294 -37.54 32.30 8.73
C TYR A 294 -38.89 32.57 9.42
N ASP A 295 -39.01 33.66 10.19
CA ASP A 295 -40.28 34.10 10.77
C ASP A 295 -41.31 34.46 9.68
N ILE A 296 -40.87 35.20 8.65
CA ILE A 296 -41.71 35.54 7.49
C ILE A 296 -42.10 34.27 6.73
N TYR A 297 -41.19 33.30 6.61
CA TYR A 297 -41.47 32.01 5.98
C TYR A 297 -42.53 31.22 6.77
N GLN A 298 -42.39 31.09 8.09
CA GLN A 298 -43.38 30.44 8.94
C GLN A 298 -44.75 31.13 8.83
N PHE A 299 -44.79 32.46 8.87
CA PHE A 299 -46.03 33.23 8.72
C PHE A 299 -46.69 32.97 7.35
N GLY A 300 -45.93 33.04 6.26
CA GLY A 300 -46.48 32.82 4.93
C GLY A 300 -46.87 31.37 4.64
N CYS A 301 -46.22 30.39 5.29
CA CYS A 301 -46.53 28.97 5.16
C CYS A 301 -47.78 28.56 5.94
N HIS A 302 -47.93 29.06 7.18
CA HIS A 302 -48.95 28.55 8.11
C HIS A 302 -50.11 29.52 8.38
N ILE A 303 -49.97 30.81 8.05
CA ILE A 303 -50.95 31.84 8.40
C ILE A 303 -51.55 32.48 7.15
N ASP A 304 -50.77 33.26 6.39
CA ASP A 304 -51.27 33.97 5.20
C ASP A 304 -50.16 34.17 4.16
N VAL A 305 -50.24 33.40 3.07
CA VAL A 305 -49.30 33.46 1.94
C VAL A 305 -49.25 34.84 1.28
N LYS A 306 -50.39 35.55 1.16
CA LYS A 306 -50.45 36.86 0.48
C LYS A 306 -49.78 37.92 1.34
N GLN A 307 -50.09 37.97 2.63
CA GLN A 307 -49.42 38.89 3.56
C GLN A 307 -47.94 38.52 3.73
N GLY A 308 -47.59 37.23 3.79
CA GLY A 308 -46.21 36.75 3.82
C GLY A 308 -45.38 37.25 2.63
N ARG A 309 -45.94 37.26 1.41
CA ARG A 309 -45.28 37.87 0.23
C ARG A 309 -45.04 39.37 0.41
N THR A 310 -45.99 40.11 0.95
CA THR A 310 -45.85 41.55 1.22
C THR A 310 -44.78 41.83 2.27
N LEU A 311 -44.73 41.02 3.33
CA LEU A 311 -43.69 41.08 4.35
C LEU A 311 -42.31 40.81 3.74
N LEU A 312 -42.19 39.78 2.90
CA LEU A 312 -40.94 39.42 2.22
C LEU A 312 -40.43 40.54 1.30
N GLN A 313 -41.32 41.18 0.54
CA GLN A 313 -40.98 42.33 -0.31
C GLN A 313 -40.52 43.54 0.51
N SER A 314 -41.14 43.76 1.67
CA SER A 314 -40.77 44.85 2.57
C SER A 314 -39.42 44.57 3.24
N PHE A 315 -39.23 43.33 3.70
CA PHE A 315 -37.99 42.86 4.32
C PHE A 315 -36.80 42.93 3.36
N ARG A 316 -36.99 42.57 2.08
CA ARG A 316 -35.95 42.68 1.04
C ARG A 316 -35.30 44.06 0.96
N LYS A 317 -36.05 45.14 1.25
CA LYS A 317 -35.54 46.51 1.22
C LYS A 317 -34.62 46.85 2.40
N LEU A 318 -34.64 46.03 3.45
CA LEU A 318 -33.92 46.22 4.71
C LEU A 318 -32.74 45.26 4.88
N VAL A 319 -32.64 44.25 4.02
CA VAL A 319 -31.60 43.21 4.05
C VAL A 319 -30.33 43.71 3.38
N THR A 320 -29.19 43.42 4.02
CA THR A 320 -27.86 43.76 3.51
C THR A 320 -27.04 42.52 3.15
N GLU A 321 -27.35 41.35 3.72
CA GLU A 321 -26.63 40.11 3.45
C GLU A 321 -27.05 39.52 2.10
N GLN A 322 -26.08 39.28 1.21
CA GLN A 322 -26.36 38.77 -0.13
C GLN A 322 -26.98 37.35 -0.11
N SER A 323 -26.59 36.49 0.83
CA SER A 323 -27.18 35.16 1.01
C SER A 323 -28.68 35.23 1.33
N VAL A 324 -29.09 36.17 2.18
CA VAL A 324 -30.49 36.42 2.53
C VAL A 324 -31.25 36.97 1.31
N ILE A 325 -30.65 37.88 0.53
CA ILE A 325 -31.26 38.40 -0.71
C ILE A 325 -31.53 37.27 -1.71
N ILE A 326 -30.59 36.34 -1.87
CA ILE A 326 -30.73 35.19 -2.78
C ILE A 326 -31.90 34.30 -2.33
N ASP A 327 -32.00 34.01 -1.04
CA ASP A 327 -33.10 33.22 -0.49
C ASP A 327 -34.46 33.87 -0.73
N ILE A 328 -34.55 35.18 -0.48
CA ILE A 328 -35.77 35.95 -0.75
C ILE A 328 -36.16 35.86 -2.24
N GLN A 329 -35.19 35.94 -3.15
CA GLN A 329 -35.45 35.88 -4.59
C GLN A 329 -35.92 34.49 -5.03
N GLN A 330 -35.29 33.42 -4.54
CA GLN A 330 -35.73 32.05 -4.82
C GLN A 330 -37.14 31.79 -4.28
N MET A 331 -37.44 32.28 -3.08
CA MET A 331 -38.79 32.18 -2.51
C MET A 331 -39.82 32.96 -3.34
N GLN A 332 -39.44 34.12 -3.89
CA GLN A 332 -40.31 34.90 -4.79
C GLN A 332 -40.58 34.18 -6.12
N SER A 333 -39.62 33.41 -6.66
CA SER A 333 -39.80 32.67 -7.91
C SER A 333 -40.60 31.39 -7.74
N ASN A 334 -40.31 30.61 -6.70
CA ASN A 334 -40.87 29.27 -6.50
C ASN A 334 -42.19 29.31 -5.70
N GLY A 335 -42.38 30.37 -4.90
CA GLY A 335 -43.53 30.53 -4.02
C GLY A 335 -43.36 29.77 -2.70
N PHE A 336 -44.23 30.08 -1.72
CA PHE A 336 -44.12 29.56 -0.35
C PHE A 336 -44.20 28.04 -0.27
N ARG A 337 -44.94 27.39 -1.17
CA ARG A 337 -45.24 25.96 -1.11
C ARG A 337 -43.98 25.08 -1.11
N ASP A 338 -42.96 25.44 -1.88
CA ASP A 338 -41.72 24.64 -1.99
C ASP A 338 -40.76 24.88 -0.81
N TYR A 339 -40.96 25.95 -0.05
CA TYR A 339 -40.13 26.31 1.11
C TYR A 339 -40.73 25.89 2.45
N CYS A 340 -42.04 25.60 2.50
CA CYS A 340 -42.67 25.13 3.72
C CYS A 340 -42.09 23.78 4.17
N ASP A 341 -41.71 22.91 3.22
CA ASP A 341 -41.07 21.62 3.53
C ASP A 341 -39.61 21.78 3.99
N ILE A 342 -38.95 22.91 3.69
CA ILE A 342 -37.55 23.21 4.06
C ILE A 342 -37.46 23.84 5.47
N LEU A 343 -38.57 24.39 5.99
CA LEU A 343 -38.62 24.94 7.34
C LEU A 343 -38.39 23.87 8.42
N ASP A 344 -38.78 22.63 8.15
CA ASP A 344 -38.62 21.50 9.07
C ASP A 344 -37.19 20.91 9.06
N ASP A 345 -36.35 21.30 8.10
CA ASP A 345 -34.94 20.93 8.13
C ASP A 345 -34.27 21.59 9.35
N THR A 346 -33.35 20.92 10.04
CA THR A 346 -32.57 21.47 11.16
C THR A 346 -31.11 21.70 10.78
N GLU A 347 -30.79 21.64 9.47
CA GLU A 347 -29.43 21.71 8.98
C GLU A 347 -28.77 23.08 9.19
N PHE A 348 -27.52 23.06 9.69
CA PHE A 348 -26.63 24.21 9.69
C PHE A 348 -25.95 24.34 8.32
N ASP A 349 -26.51 25.20 7.48
CA ASP A 349 -26.01 25.50 6.14
C ASP A 349 -24.94 26.62 6.13
N TYR A 350 -23.96 26.51 5.25
CA TYR A 350 -22.87 27.47 5.05
C TYR A 350 -23.37 28.87 4.69
N ARG A 351 -24.50 28.98 3.99
CA ARG A 351 -25.12 30.27 3.62
C ARG A 351 -25.44 31.15 4.83
N TYR A 352 -25.66 30.56 6.00
CA TYR A 352 -25.90 31.31 7.23
C TYR A 352 -24.66 32.07 7.73
N ILE A 353 -23.46 31.70 7.29
CA ILE A 353 -22.22 32.33 7.78
C ILE A 353 -21.40 32.99 6.67
N ARG A 354 -21.68 32.67 5.39
CA ARG A 354 -20.90 33.13 4.23
C ARG A 354 -20.78 34.67 4.18
N ASP A 355 -21.93 35.35 4.22
CA ASP A 355 -22.03 36.80 4.01
C ASP A 355 -22.24 37.58 5.33
N TYR A 356 -22.15 36.89 6.47
CA TYR A 356 -22.47 37.46 7.77
C TYR A 356 -21.37 38.40 8.28
N LYS A 357 -21.75 39.65 8.60
CA LYS A 357 -20.87 40.75 9.05
C LYS A 357 -19.69 41.05 8.10
N ASN A 358 -19.87 40.85 6.78
CA ASN A 358 -18.90 41.22 5.73
C ASN A 358 -19.03 42.66 5.26
#